data_AF-A0A1B7WPT5-F1
#
_entry.id   AF-A0A1B7WPT5-F1
#
_cell.length_a   1.000
_cell.length_b   1.000
_cell.length_c   1.000
_cell.angle_alpha   90.00
_cell.angle_beta   90.00
_cell.angle_gamma   90.00
#
_symmetry.space_group_name_H-M   'P 1'
#
loop_
_entity.id
_entity.type
_entity.pdbx_description
1 polymer ?
#
loop_
_entity_poly.entity_id
_entity_poly.type
_entity_poly.pdbx_seq_one_letter_code
_entity_poly.pdbx_strand_id
1 'polypeptide(L)'
;MFDILPFRFEIDKVAIAGACLWALALYLSFPQVREWVTTQLNRWFNFAERFLYTSQSEFDKTRQAREAQNSFYASLFSIFPFLIFGGLSNWILDISLGNSWGVSTGILVCMGAGVYELGRRQGEE
;
A
#
# COMPACT_ATOMS: atom_id res chain seq x y z
N MET A 1 -20.43 -8.03 17.66
CA MET A 1 -21.22 -8.44 16.48
C MET A 1 -21.78 -7.17 15.88
N PHE A 2 -21.25 -6.71 14.76
CA PHE A 2 -21.64 -5.45 14.10
C PHE A 2 -22.75 -5.75 13.08
N ASP A 3 -24.00 -5.87 13.54
CA ASP A 3 -25.19 -6.16 12.72
C ASP A 3 -25.83 -4.89 12.12
N ILE A 4 -25.03 -3.95 11.60
CA ILE A 4 -25.55 -2.69 11.00
C ILE A 4 -25.44 -2.69 9.47
N LEU A 5 -24.82 -3.73 8.88
CA LEU A 5 -24.65 -3.85 7.43
C LEU A 5 -25.38 -5.10 6.92
N PRO A 6 -26.14 -5.04 5.81
CA PRO A 6 -26.82 -6.21 5.21
C PRO A 6 -25.85 -7.22 4.57
N PHE A 7 -24.58 -7.20 4.97
CA PHE A 7 -23.48 -7.95 4.39
C PHE A 7 -22.73 -8.67 5.51
N ARG A 8 -22.57 -10.00 5.39
CA ARG A 8 -21.68 -10.75 6.28
C ARG A 8 -20.25 -10.56 5.81
N PHE A 9 -19.45 -9.85 6.62
CA PHE A 9 -18.01 -9.73 6.40
C PHE A 9 -17.32 -10.97 6.98
N GLU A 10 -17.31 -12.07 6.23
CA GLU A 10 -16.53 -13.27 6.60
C GLU A 10 -15.08 -13.07 6.16
N ILE A 11 -14.22 -12.69 7.10
CA ILE A 11 -12.77 -12.67 6.87
C ILE A 11 -12.28 -14.12 6.89
N ASP A 12 -12.28 -14.76 5.72
CA ASP A 12 -11.73 -16.08 5.54
C ASP A 12 -10.32 -16.04 4.91
N LYS A 13 -9.69 -17.21 4.76
CA LYS A 13 -8.35 -17.31 4.18
C LYS A 13 -8.31 -16.87 2.71
N VAL A 14 -9.42 -17.03 1.98
CA VAL A 14 -9.55 -16.69 0.56
C VAL A 14 -9.60 -15.17 0.39
N ALA A 15 -10.37 -14.48 1.24
CA ALA A 15 -10.47 -13.04 1.27
C ALA A 15 -9.12 -12.38 1.56
N ILE A 16 -8.34 -12.93 2.50
CA ILE A 16 -6.98 -12.44 2.79
C ILE A 16 -6.07 -12.64 1.58
N ALA A 17 -6.08 -13.82 0.97
CA ALA A 17 -5.25 -14.11 -0.20
C ALA A 17 -5.60 -13.20 -1.39
N GLY A 18 -6.89 -13.01 -1.66
CA GLY A 18 -7.37 -12.12 -2.71
C GLY A 18 -7.03 -10.66 -2.45
N ALA A 19 -7.20 -10.18 -1.21
CA ALA A 19 -6.81 -8.83 -0.81
C ALA A 19 -5.31 -8.57 -1.02
N CYS A 20 -4.45 -9.52 -0.63
CA CYS A 20 -3.00 -9.42 -0.84
C CYS A 20 -2.62 -9.41 -2.33
N LEU A 21 -3.27 -10.23 -3.16
CA LEU A 21 -3.06 -10.23 -4.61
C LEU A 21 -3.44 -8.88 -5.21
N TRP A 22 -4.61 -8.36 -4.88
CA TRP A 22 -5.05 -7.06 -5.38
C TRP A 22 -4.18 -5.91 -4.86
N ALA A 23 -3.71 -5.97 -3.62
CA ALA A 23 -2.77 -4.99 -3.08
C ALA A 23 -1.46 -4.98 -3.88
N LEU A 24 -0.91 -6.16 -4.17
CA LEU A 24 0.30 -6.29 -4.99
C LEU A 24 0.08 -5.79 -6.42
N ALA A 25 -1.03 -6.19 -7.04
CA ALA A 25 -1.41 -5.73 -8.37
C ALA A 25 -1.45 -4.20 -8.45
N LEU A 26 -2.19 -3.55 -7.54
CA LEU A 26 -2.29 -2.09 -7.48
C LEU A 26 -0.93 -1.43 -7.22
N TYR A 27 -0.12 -2.00 -6.32
CA TYR A 27 1.21 -1.48 -6.00
C TYR A 27 2.18 -1.50 -7.20
N LEU A 28 2.06 -2.51 -8.06
CA LEU A 28 2.85 -2.64 -9.29
C LEU A 28 2.30 -1.78 -10.42
N SER A 29 0.97 -1.71 -10.57
CA SER A 29 0.33 -0.97 -11.66
C SER A 29 0.47 0.55 -11.55
N PHE A 30 0.59 1.09 -10.32
CA PHE A 30 0.57 2.54 -10.08
C PHE A 30 1.87 3.05 -9.41
N PRO A 31 3.01 3.02 -10.12
CA PRO A 31 4.31 3.41 -9.56
C PRO A 31 4.35 4.89 -9.13
N GLN A 32 3.71 5.79 -9.90
CA GLN A 32 3.64 7.21 -9.54
C GLN A 32 2.84 7.44 -8.25
N VAL A 33 1.75 6.69 -8.06
CA VAL A 33 0.95 6.77 -6.83
C VAL A 33 1.75 6.24 -5.66
N ARG A 34 2.44 5.11 -5.82
CA ARG A 34 3.35 4.54 -4.80
C ARG A 34 4.39 5.56 -4.37
N GLU A 35 5.10 6.18 -5.32
CA GLU A 35 6.14 7.17 -5.03
C GLU A 35 5.58 8.43 -4.37
N TRP A 36 4.41 8.88 -4.83
CA TRP A 36 3.71 10.01 -4.22
C TRP A 36 3.32 9.72 -2.77
N VAL A 37 2.74 8.55 -2.48
CA VAL A 37 2.39 8.10 -1.12
C VAL A 37 3.64 8.05 -0.24
N THR A 38 4.71 7.41 -0.69
CA THR A 38 6.00 7.35 0.03
C THR A 38 6.52 8.75 0.34
N THR A 39 6.43 9.67 -0.62
CA THR A 39 6.87 11.07 -0.42
C THR A 39 6.02 11.79 0.62
N GLN A 40 4.69 11.62 0.60
CA GLN A 40 3.81 12.23 1.60
C GLN A 40 4.06 11.65 2.99
N LEU A 41 4.24 10.33 3.11
CA LEU A 41 4.56 9.69 4.38
C LEU A 41 5.91 10.17 4.93
N ASN A 42 6.92 10.28 4.08
CA ASN A 42 8.24 10.80 4.49
C ASN A 42 8.14 12.25 4.98
N ARG A 43 7.42 13.11 4.24
CA ARG A 43 7.15 14.49 4.66
C ARG A 43 6.42 14.55 6.01
N TRP A 44 5.42 13.69 6.18
CA TRP A 44 4.66 13.62 7.41
C TRP A 44 5.50 13.12 8.59
N PHE A 45 6.32 12.08 8.42
CA PHE A 45 7.23 11.60 9.47
C PHE A 45 8.26 12.67 9.87
N ASN A 46 8.89 13.33 8.90
CA ASN A 46 9.81 14.42 9.18
C ASN A 46 9.13 15.61 9.87
N PHE A 47 7.84 15.88 9.57
CA PHE A 47 7.05 16.89 10.26
C PHE A 47 6.71 16.47 11.69
N ALA A 48 6.20 15.25 11.88
CA ALA A 48 5.84 14.69 13.19
C ALA A 48 7.04 14.65 14.14
N GLU A 49 8.21 14.29 13.62
CA GLU A 49 9.45 14.25 14.40
C GLU A 49 9.84 15.63 14.93
N ARG A 50 9.61 16.70 14.17
CA ARG A 50 9.88 18.08 14.64
C ARG A 50 9.03 18.49 15.83
N PHE A 51 7.84 17.91 16.04
CA PHE A 51 7.03 18.20 17.23
C PHE A 51 7.56 17.53 18.50
N LEU A 52 8.39 16.49 18.37
CA LEU A 52 8.92 15.76 19.51
C LEU A 52 10.11 16.48 20.16
N TYR A 53 10.66 17.51 19.53
CA TYR A 53 11.82 18.24 20.03
C TYR A 53 11.48 19.62 20.56
N THR A 54 11.93 19.90 21.78
CA THR A 54 11.82 21.21 22.42
C THR A 54 13.01 22.14 22.09
N SER A 55 14.15 21.60 21.60
CA SER A 55 15.33 22.39 21.22
C SER A 55 15.90 22.02 19.83
N GLN A 56 16.24 23.04 19.03
CA GLN A 56 16.78 22.89 17.67
C GLN A 56 18.15 22.17 17.66
N SER A 57 18.95 22.33 18.72
CA SER A 57 20.31 21.78 18.81
C SER A 57 20.39 20.27 19.00
N GLU A 58 19.36 19.64 19.57
CA GLU A 58 19.28 18.18 19.68
C GLU A 58 18.81 17.53 18.37
N PHE A 59 17.92 18.22 17.65
CA PHE A 59 17.45 17.81 16.33
C PHE A 59 18.60 17.77 15.32
N ASP A 60 19.39 18.83 15.23
CA ASP A 60 20.47 18.92 14.22
C ASP A 60 21.58 17.88 14.41
N LYS A 61 21.83 17.43 15.64
CA LYS A 61 22.84 16.38 15.94
C LYS A 61 22.44 15.00 15.44
N THR A 62 21.14 14.71 15.36
CA THR A 62 20.62 13.36 15.03
C THR A 62 19.91 13.31 13.67
N ARG A 63 19.82 14.45 12.98
CA ARG A 63 19.00 14.67 11.78
C ARG A 63 19.24 13.65 10.67
N GLN A 64 20.50 13.43 10.27
CA GLN A 64 20.81 12.59 9.11
C GLN A 64 20.39 11.12 9.31
N ALA A 65 20.65 10.57 10.50
CA ALA A 65 20.29 9.18 10.81
C ALA A 65 18.77 8.99 10.85
N ARG A 66 18.02 10.00 11.32
CA ARG A 66 16.57 9.97 11.43
C ARG A 66 15.86 10.22 10.11
N GLU A 67 16.35 11.13 9.27
CA GLU A 67 15.83 11.33 7.91
C GLU A 67 15.92 10.05 7.08
N ALA A 68 17.04 9.30 7.22
CA ALA A 68 17.19 7.99 6.60
C ALA A 68 16.17 6.97 7.14
N GLN A 69 15.96 6.94 8.47
CA GLN A 69 14.98 6.07 9.11
C GLN A 69 13.54 6.40 8.69
N ASN A 70 13.18 7.68 8.61
CA ASN A 70 11.86 8.13 8.18
C ASN A 70 11.61 7.81 6.71
N SER A 71 12.62 7.95 5.84
CA SER A 71 12.53 7.53 4.44
C SER A 71 12.30 6.01 4.30
N PHE A 72 13.00 5.21 5.11
CA PHE A 72 12.80 3.76 5.16
C PHE A 72 11.38 3.40 5.65
N TYR A 73 10.93 3.98 6.76
CA TYR A 73 9.58 3.75 7.25
C TYR A 73 8.54 4.23 6.24
N ALA A 74 8.72 5.38 5.60
CA ALA A 74 7.77 5.87 4.61
C ALA A 74 7.60 4.89 3.46
N SER A 75 8.69 4.28 3.02
CA SER A 75 8.67 3.26 1.98
C SER A 75 7.92 1.99 2.45
N LEU A 76 8.14 1.54 3.69
CA LEU A 76 7.43 0.39 4.26
C LEU A 76 5.94 0.65 4.47
N PHE A 77 5.60 1.79 5.08
CA PHE A 77 4.23 2.18 5.38
C PHE A 77 3.44 2.56 4.12
N SER A 78 4.11 2.84 3.00
CA SER A 78 3.45 3.08 1.71
C SER A 78 2.60 1.91 1.25
N ILE A 79 2.84 0.69 1.76
CA ILE A 79 2.09 -0.53 1.44
C ILE A 79 0.66 -0.48 2.00
N PHE A 80 0.41 0.20 3.12
CA PHE A 80 -0.89 0.17 3.81
C PHE A 80 -2.06 0.68 2.96
N PRO A 81 -1.97 1.83 2.26
CA PRO A 81 -3.01 2.24 1.33
C PRO A 81 -3.36 1.16 0.30
N PHE A 82 -2.35 0.48 -0.26
CA PHE A 82 -2.58 -0.60 -1.23
C PHE A 82 -3.22 -1.83 -0.60
N LEU A 83 -2.91 -2.16 0.65
CA LEU A 83 -3.62 -3.22 1.38
C LEU A 83 -5.10 -2.90 1.58
N ILE A 84 -5.42 -1.64 1.91
CA ILE A 84 -6.80 -1.18 2.07
C ILE A 84 -7.53 -1.28 0.72
N PHE A 85 -6.99 -0.67 -0.33
CA PHE A 85 -7.61 -0.69 -1.65
C PHE A 85 -7.61 -2.09 -2.28
N GLY A 86 -6.62 -2.93 -1.99
CA GLY A 86 -6.58 -4.32 -2.42
C GLY A 86 -7.70 -5.14 -1.79
N GLY A 87 -7.92 -4.97 -0.48
CA GLY A 87 -9.07 -5.56 0.22
C GLY A 87 -10.40 -5.09 -0.36
N LEU A 88 -10.54 -3.79 -0.63
CA LEU A 88 -11.74 -3.22 -1.26
C LEU A 88 -11.98 -3.81 -2.67
N SER A 89 -10.94 -3.92 -3.50
CA SER A 89 -11.05 -4.49 -4.84
C SER A 89 -11.50 -5.96 -4.80
N ASN A 90 -10.89 -6.77 -3.93
CA ASN A 90 -11.31 -8.16 -3.76
C ASN A 90 -12.76 -8.25 -3.28
N TRP A 91 -13.14 -7.42 -2.31
CA TRP A 91 -14.50 -7.38 -1.77
C TRP A 91 -15.54 -6.95 -2.80
N ILE A 92 -15.24 -5.96 -3.64
CA ILE A 92 -16.12 -5.52 -4.74
C ILE A 92 -16.34 -6.66 -5.74
N LEU A 93 -15.28 -7.39 -6.08
CA LEU A 93 -15.37 -8.52 -7.01
C LEU A 93 -16.12 -9.70 -6.43
N ASP A 94 -15.96 -9.94 -5.13
CA ASP A 94 -16.71 -10.98 -4.44
C ASP A 94 -18.23 -10.69 -4.45
N ILE A 95 -18.64 -9.45 -4.14
CA ILE A 95 -20.06 -9.05 -4.20
C ILE A 95 -20.63 -9.09 -5.62
N SER A 96 -19.82 -8.76 -6.64
CA SER A 96 -20.31 -8.62 -8.02
C SER A 96 -20.28 -9.93 -8.83
N LEU A 97 -19.22 -10.72 -8.69
CA LEU A 97 -18.95 -11.90 -9.52
C LEU A 97 -18.89 -13.20 -8.71
N GLY A 98 -18.79 -13.12 -7.38
CA GLY A 98 -18.74 -14.24 -6.45
C GLY A 98 -17.32 -14.65 -6.00
N ASN A 99 -17.29 -15.50 -4.97
CA ASN A 99 -16.12 -15.85 -4.14
C ASN A 99 -14.81 -16.22 -4.86
N SER A 100 -14.84 -16.80 -6.07
CA SER A 100 -13.62 -17.28 -6.74
C SER A 100 -13.02 -16.29 -7.75
N TRP A 101 -13.78 -15.27 -8.15
CA TRP A 101 -13.34 -14.34 -9.20
C TRP A 101 -12.28 -13.37 -8.71
N GLY A 102 -12.39 -12.89 -7.47
CA GLY A 102 -11.43 -11.96 -6.88
C GLY A 102 -9.99 -12.48 -6.90
N VAL A 103 -9.79 -13.76 -6.54
CA VAL A 103 -8.47 -14.39 -6.54
C VAL A 103 -7.95 -14.63 -7.96
N SER A 104 -8.74 -15.26 -8.83
CA SER A 104 -8.31 -15.60 -10.20
C SER A 104 -7.98 -14.35 -11.02
N THR A 105 -8.82 -13.32 -10.95
CA THR A 105 -8.57 -12.05 -11.62
C THR A 105 -7.40 -11.30 -11.00
N GLY A 106 -7.25 -11.33 -9.67
CA GLY A 106 -6.09 -10.77 -8.98
C GLY A 106 -4.76 -11.37 -9.45
N ILE A 107 -4.70 -12.69 -9.67
CA ILE A 107 -3.51 -13.35 -10.24
C ILE A 107 -3.20 -12.82 -11.64
N LEU A 108 -4.21 -12.75 -12.52
CA LEU A 108 -4.03 -12.26 -13.89
C LEU A 108 -3.56 -10.80 -13.92
N VAL A 109 -4.14 -9.95 -13.07
CA VAL A 109 -3.73 -8.54 -12.96
C VAL A 109 -2.32 -8.44 -12.39
N CYS A 110 -1.94 -9.24 -11.38
CA CYS A 110 -0.57 -9.30 -10.88
C CYS A 110 0.44 -9.66 -11.98
N MET A 111 0.13 -10.66 -12.80
CA MET A 111 0.98 -11.05 -13.93
C MET A 111 1.12 -9.90 -14.93
N GLY A 112 0.00 -9.29 -15.34
CA GLY A 112 0.00 -8.16 -16.27
C GLY A 112 0.74 -6.93 -15.72
N ALA A 113 0.50 -6.59 -14.46
CA ALA A 113 1.15 -5.49 -13.76
C ALA A 113 2.67 -5.73 -13.61
N GLY A 114 3.08 -6.97 -13.36
CA GLY A 114 4.49 -7.36 -13.31
C GLY A 114 5.18 -7.17 -14.67
N VAL A 115 4.55 -7.62 -15.76
CA VAL A 115 5.05 -7.41 -17.12
C VAL A 115 5.13 -5.91 -17.46
N TYR A 116 4.07 -5.17 -17.13
CA TYR A 116 4.02 -3.72 -17.32
C TYR A 116 5.15 -2.99 -16.57
N GLU A 117 5.35 -3.28 -15.28
CA GLU A 117 6.39 -2.64 -14.47
C GLU A 117 7.80 -2.96 -14.99
N LEU A 118 8.04 -4.20 -15.44
CA LEU A 118 9.31 -4.57 -16.09
C LEU A 118 9.54 -3.77 -17.38
N GLY A 119 8.52 -3.68 -18.24
CA GLY A 119 8.60 -2.90 -19.48
C GLY A 119 8.79 -1.41 -19.24
N ARG A 120 8.13 -0.84 -18.23
CA ARG A 120 8.30 0.56 -17.83
C ARG A 120 9.74 0.84 -17.39
N ARG A 121 10.32 0.00 -16.53
CA ARG A 121 11.69 0.17 -16.04
C ARG A 121 12.71 0.10 -17.18
N GLN A 122 12.52 -0.80 -18.14
CA GLN A 122 13.40 -0.89 -19.30
C GLN A 122 13.33 0.37 -20.19
N GLY A 123 12.19 1.06 -20.24
CA GLY A 123 12.05 2.32 -20.98
C GLY A 123 12.65 3.55 -20.27
N GLU A 124 13.06 3.40 -19.00
CA GLU A 124 13.68 4.46 -18.20
C GLU A 124 15.22 4.37 -18.16
N GLU A 125 15.79 3.25 -18.63
CA GLU A 125 17.24 3.04 -18.86
C GLU A 125 17.67 3.55 -20.25
#